data_AF-A0A5E7ZME6-F1
#
_entry.id   AF-A0A5E7ZME6-F1
#
_cell.length_a   1.000
_cell.length_b   1.000
_cell.length_c   1.000
_cell.angle_alpha   90.00
_cell.angle_beta   90.00
_cell.angle_gamma   90.00
#
_symmetry.space_group_name_H-M   'P 1'
#
loop_
_entity.id
_entity.type
_entity.pdbx_description
1 polymer ?
#
loop_
_entity_poly.entity_id
_entity_poly.type
_entity_poly.pdbx_seq_one_letter_code
_entity_poly.pdbx_strand_id
1 'polypeptide(L)'
;MPGRGKINLRFGNRSRGIYSAVQFFKSLIISQFRCRINARPTMKTAKTILGIVLALFLIFSGVNHFTTPEMYLPLIPDFLPKSIVNVLAGVVEIILGIGVFIPTFKKRALLGIFLLMVAFLPIHIWDALKENPAIGTKTVALVRIGIQLVLIYLPWFARKD
;
A
#
# COMPACT_ATOMS: atom_id res chain seq x y z
N MET A 1 0.81 51.69 76.84
CA MET A 1 0.93 50.39 76.14
C MET A 1 0.17 50.51 74.81
N PRO A 2 0.81 50.28 73.66
CA PRO A 2 0.83 48.96 72.98
C PRO A 2 2.23 48.68 72.38
N GLY A 3 2.65 47.54 71.82
CA GLY A 3 2.11 46.21 71.57
C GLY A 3 3.19 45.51 70.74
N ARG A 4 3.91 44.52 71.30
CA ARG A 4 5.04 43.85 70.62
C ARG A 4 4.52 42.89 69.55
N GLY A 5 4.67 43.23 68.27
CA GLY A 5 4.46 42.31 67.15
C GLY A 5 5.59 41.27 67.07
N LYS A 6 5.27 40.00 67.27
CA LYS A 6 6.20 38.88 67.00
C LYS A 6 6.18 38.56 65.50
N ILE A 7 7.33 38.68 64.85
CA ILE A 7 7.51 38.27 63.45
C ILE A 7 7.76 36.77 63.43
N ASN A 8 6.86 36.00 62.81
CA ASN A 8 6.97 34.55 62.70
C ASN A 8 7.46 34.20 61.28
N LEU A 9 8.74 33.88 61.14
CA LEU A 9 9.33 33.50 59.85
C LEU A 9 9.03 32.04 59.55
N ARG A 10 8.00 31.80 58.73
CA ARG A 10 7.71 30.48 58.14
C ARG A 10 8.76 30.17 57.07
N PHE A 11 9.70 29.27 57.38
CA PHE A 11 10.56 28.67 56.35
C PHE A 11 9.74 27.70 55.49
N GLY A 12 9.31 28.18 54.32
CA GLY A 12 8.62 27.37 53.31
C GLY A 12 9.53 26.27 52.77
N ASN A 13 9.04 25.03 52.81
CA ASN A 13 9.74 23.83 52.37
C ASN A 13 10.07 23.88 50.86
N ARG A 14 11.31 24.27 50.55
CA ARG A 14 11.85 24.50 49.19
C ARG A 14 11.95 23.22 48.32
N SER A 15 11.82 22.04 48.93
CA SER A 15 11.96 20.75 48.20
C SER A 15 10.81 20.45 47.23
N ARG A 16 9.58 20.94 47.47
CA ARG A 16 8.41 20.63 46.64
C ARG A 16 8.45 21.24 45.23
N GLY A 17 9.15 22.37 45.06
CA GLY A 17 9.25 23.06 43.77
C GLY A 17 10.11 22.31 42.74
N ILE A 18 11.19 21.67 43.20
CA ILE A 18 12.15 20.96 42.33
C ILE A 18 11.52 19.69 41.75
N TYR A 19 10.79 18.92 42.57
CA TYR A 19 10.09 17.72 42.09
C TYR A 19 8.98 18.05 41.09
N SER A 20 8.28 19.18 41.27
CA SER A 20 7.25 19.64 40.33
C SER A 20 7.85 20.03 38.97
N ALA A 21 9.00 20.73 38.97
CA ALA A 21 9.69 21.10 37.74
C ALA A 21 10.21 19.88 36.97
N VAL A 22 10.86 18.93 37.65
CA VAL A 22 11.36 17.70 37.00
C VAL A 22 10.23 16.87 36.40
N GLN A 23 9.08 16.77 37.08
CA GLN A 23 7.91 16.08 36.54
C GLN A 23 7.28 16.82 35.35
N PHE A 24 7.27 18.15 35.37
CA PHE A 24 6.82 18.97 34.24
C PHE A 24 7.72 18.79 33.00
N PHE A 25 9.04 18.80 33.17
CA PHE A 25 9.98 18.56 32.06
C PHE A 25 9.90 17.13 31.52
N LYS A 26 9.72 16.11 32.38
CA LYS A 26 9.46 14.73 31.93
C LYS A 26 8.16 14.63 31.13
N SER A 27 7.08 15.26 31.59
CA SER A 27 5.80 15.31 30.88
C SER A 27 5.92 16.02 29.53
N LEU A 28 6.67 17.14 29.47
CA LEU A 28 6.88 17.90 28.26
C LEU A 28 7.68 17.09 27.23
N ILE A 29 8.75 16.41 27.64
CA ILE A 29 9.52 15.54 26.74
C ILE A 29 8.66 14.36 26.28
N ILE A 30 7.95 13.67 27.17
CA ILE A 30 7.08 12.54 26.79
C ILE A 30 5.96 13.00 25.83
N SER A 31 5.40 14.20 26.01
CA SER A 31 4.38 14.78 25.15
C SER A 31 4.89 15.07 23.74
N GLN A 32 6.07 15.69 23.63
CA GLN A 32 6.69 16.01 22.33
C GLN A 32 7.08 14.74 21.55
N PHE A 33 7.54 13.69 22.25
CA PHE A 33 7.84 12.41 21.60
C PHE A 33 6.57 11.63 21.23
N ARG A 34 5.49 11.66 22.03
CA ARG A 34 4.25 10.94 21.76
C ARG A 34 3.48 11.46 20.54
N CYS A 35 3.60 12.74 20.21
CA CYS A 35 2.96 13.33 19.04
C CYS A 35 3.51 12.79 17.70
N ARG A 36 4.79 12.40 17.66
CA ARG A 36 5.46 11.99 16.42
C ARG A 36 5.28 10.50 16.07
N ILE A 37 4.99 9.65 17.05
CA ILE A 37 4.88 8.19 16.88
C ILE A 37 3.46 7.73 16.51
N ASN A 38 2.45 8.61 16.70
CA ASN A 38 1.03 8.29 16.49
C ASN A 38 0.44 8.93 15.22
N ALA A 39 1.27 9.47 14.33
CA ALA A 39 0.81 10.01 13.06
C ALA A 39 0.18 8.90 12.21
N ARG A 40 -1.15 8.80 12.22
CA ARG A 40 -1.90 7.88 11.36
C ARG A 40 -1.61 8.27 9.90
N PRO A 41 -1.28 7.30 9.02
CA PRO A 41 -1.12 7.60 7.61
C PRO A 41 -2.41 8.21 7.09
N THR A 42 -2.31 9.38 6.46
CA THR A 42 -3.46 10.00 5.80
C THR A 42 -3.94 9.10 4.65
N MET A 43 -5.21 9.22 4.24
CA MET A 43 -5.73 8.46 3.10
C MET A 43 -4.89 8.67 1.82
N LYS A 44 -4.29 9.84 1.65
CA LYS A 44 -3.39 10.16 0.53
C LYS A 44 -2.06 9.39 0.62
N THR A 45 -1.50 9.29 1.82
CA THR A 45 -0.31 8.47 2.09
C THR A 45 -0.60 7.00 1.82
N ALA A 46 -1.74 6.48 2.31
CA ALA A 46 -2.15 5.10 2.10
C ALA A 46 -2.33 4.75 0.61
N LYS A 47 -3.01 5.61 -0.17
CA LYS A 47 -3.16 5.43 -1.63
C LYS A 47 -1.81 5.45 -2.36
N THR A 48 -0.87 6.26 -1.89
CA THR A 48 0.48 6.31 -2.48
C THR A 48 1.27 5.04 -2.20
N ILE A 49 1.25 4.55 -0.95
CA ILE A 49 1.87 3.27 -0.59
C ILE A 49 1.24 2.13 -1.41
N LEU A 50 -0.09 2.10 -1.51
CA LEU A 50 -0.80 1.09 -2.30
C LEU A 50 -0.38 1.13 -3.78
N GLY A 51 -0.29 2.32 -4.37
CA GLY A 51 0.19 2.48 -5.74
C GLY A 51 1.61 1.94 -5.94
N ILE A 52 2.52 2.20 -4.99
CA ILE A 52 3.89 1.67 -5.03
C ILE A 52 3.91 0.15 -4.94
N VAL A 53 3.13 -0.45 -4.04
CA VAL A 53 3.03 -1.91 -3.90
C VAL A 53 2.51 -2.54 -5.19
N LEU A 54 1.45 -1.98 -5.79
CA LEU A 54 0.93 -2.44 -7.08
C LEU A 54 1.97 -2.31 -8.19
N ALA A 55 2.72 -1.21 -8.23
CA ALA A 55 3.74 -0.99 -9.25
C ALA A 55 4.87 -2.03 -9.17
N LEU A 56 5.38 -2.31 -7.97
CA LEU A 56 6.40 -3.33 -7.76
C LEU A 56 5.88 -4.73 -8.12
N PHE A 57 4.63 -5.04 -7.73
CA PHE A 57 3.98 -6.29 -8.11
C PHE A 57 3.86 -6.45 -9.64
N LEU A 58 3.43 -5.41 -10.35
CA LEU A 58 3.32 -5.41 -11.82
C LEU A 58 4.68 -5.52 -12.51
N ILE A 59 5.72 -4.84 -12.02
CA ILE A 59 7.07 -4.97 -12.58
C ILE A 59 7.58 -6.40 -12.39
N PHE A 60 7.38 -6.98 -11.20
CA PHE A 60 7.77 -8.36 -10.92
C PHE A 60 7.03 -9.36 -11.81
N SER A 61 5.70 -9.25 -11.92
CA SER A 61 4.89 -10.06 -12.84
C SER A 61 5.34 -9.90 -14.29
N GLY A 62 5.59 -8.65 -14.70
CA GLY A 62 6.02 -8.31 -16.05
C GLY A 62 7.37 -8.92 -16.42
N VAL A 63 8.33 -8.94 -15.48
CA VAL A 63 9.60 -9.65 -15.66
C VAL A 63 9.38 -11.16 -15.75
N ASN A 64 8.49 -11.72 -14.93
CA ASN A 64 8.17 -13.14 -14.92
C ASN A 64 7.59 -13.65 -16.26
N HIS A 65 6.91 -12.80 -17.04
CA HIS A 65 6.49 -13.16 -18.39
C HIS A 65 7.66 -13.58 -19.30
N PHE A 66 8.88 -13.10 -19.05
CA PHE A 66 10.08 -13.41 -19.83
C PHE A 66 10.90 -14.55 -19.21
N THR A 67 10.99 -14.60 -17.88
CA THR A 67 11.83 -15.58 -17.18
C THR A 67 11.12 -16.92 -16.96
N THR A 68 9.79 -16.92 -16.91
CA THR A 68 8.98 -18.12 -16.60
C THR A 68 7.69 -18.14 -17.44
N PRO A 69 7.79 -18.07 -18.78
CA PRO A 69 6.64 -17.97 -19.68
C PRO A 69 5.67 -19.16 -19.57
N GLU A 70 6.14 -20.33 -19.15
CA GLU A 70 5.34 -21.54 -18.94
C GLU A 70 4.20 -21.35 -17.93
N MET A 71 4.29 -20.38 -17.03
CA MET A 71 3.19 -20.03 -16.11
C MET A 71 2.07 -19.25 -16.80
N TYR A 72 2.30 -18.64 -17.95
CA TYR A 72 1.38 -17.68 -18.58
C TYR A 72 0.81 -18.20 -19.90
N LEU A 73 1.64 -18.84 -20.72
CA LEU A 73 1.23 -19.38 -22.02
C LEU A 73 -0.01 -20.31 -21.96
N PRO A 74 -0.19 -21.16 -20.92
CA PRO A 74 -1.38 -22.01 -20.82
C PRO A 74 -2.70 -21.24 -20.63
N LEU A 75 -2.65 -20.01 -20.10
CA LEU A 75 -3.83 -19.16 -19.92
C LEU A 75 -4.26 -18.48 -21.22
N ILE A 76 -3.33 -18.25 -22.14
CA ILE A 76 -3.61 -17.55 -23.38
C ILE A 76 -4.40 -18.47 -24.34
N PRO A 77 -5.57 -18.05 -24.85
CA PRO A 77 -6.36 -18.84 -25.80
C PRO A 77 -5.59 -19.23 -27.07
N ASP A 78 -5.87 -20.43 -27.59
CA ASP A 78 -5.13 -21.01 -28.73
C ASP A 78 -5.28 -20.25 -30.05
N PHE A 79 -6.34 -19.43 -30.20
CA PHE A 79 -6.54 -18.61 -31.39
C PHE A 79 -5.65 -17.36 -31.44
N LEU A 80 -4.87 -17.07 -30.39
CA LEU A 80 -3.95 -15.95 -30.32
C LEU A 80 -2.49 -16.41 -30.45
N PRO A 81 -1.58 -15.57 -31.00
CA PRO A 81 -0.16 -15.85 -31.03
C PRO A 81 0.43 -15.75 -29.60
N LYS A 82 0.39 -16.86 -28.85
CA LYS A 82 0.65 -16.90 -27.40
C LYS A 82 1.94 -16.22 -26.99
N SER A 83 3.07 -16.51 -27.64
CA SER A 83 4.37 -15.94 -27.31
C SER A 83 4.40 -14.42 -27.48
N ILE A 84 3.79 -13.90 -28.55
CA ILE A 84 3.73 -12.46 -28.83
C ILE A 84 2.84 -11.77 -27.79
N VAL A 85 1.66 -12.32 -27.52
CA VAL A 85 0.73 -11.76 -26.52
C VAL A 85 1.37 -11.76 -25.12
N ASN A 86 2.06 -12.84 -24.75
CA ASN A 86 2.78 -12.94 -23.48
C ASN A 86 3.87 -11.87 -23.33
N VAL A 87 4.69 -11.67 -24.36
CA VAL A 87 5.72 -10.63 -24.38
C VAL A 87 5.10 -9.25 -24.26
N LEU A 88 4.06 -8.96 -25.04
CA LEU A 88 3.38 -7.66 -25.02
C LEU A 88 2.75 -7.38 -23.65
N ALA A 89 2.11 -8.37 -23.04
CA ALA A 89 1.58 -8.24 -21.68
C ALA A 89 2.69 -7.87 -20.69
N GLY A 90 3.80 -8.62 -20.67
CA GLY A 90 4.93 -8.34 -19.78
C GLY A 90 5.54 -6.95 -19.98
N VAL A 91 5.71 -6.49 -21.23
CA VAL A 91 6.18 -5.13 -21.52
C VAL A 91 5.22 -4.08 -20.98
N VAL A 92 3.91 -4.24 -21.22
CA VAL A 92 2.89 -3.29 -20.76
C VAL A 92 2.84 -3.24 -19.22
N GLU A 93 2.93 -4.38 -18.54
CA GLU A 93 2.98 -4.45 -17.08
C GLU A 93 4.17 -3.66 -16.50
N ILE A 94 5.37 -3.84 -17.07
CA ILE A 94 6.58 -3.13 -16.65
C ILE A 94 6.44 -1.62 -16.89
N ILE A 95 6.01 -1.20 -18.07
CA ILE A 95 5.86 0.21 -18.42
C ILE A 95 4.87 0.90 -17.48
N LEU A 96 3.72 0.26 -17.22
CA LEU A 96 2.71 0.79 -16.32
C LEU A 96 3.23 0.86 -14.89
N GLY A 97 3.92 -0.18 -14.40
CA GLY A 97 4.52 -0.18 -13.07
C GLY A 97 5.56 0.95 -12.90
N ILE A 98 6.47 1.13 -13.87
CA ILE A 98 7.43 2.24 -13.88
C ILE A 98 6.70 3.59 -13.89
N GLY A 99 5.65 3.72 -14.70
CA GLY A 99 4.85 4.94 -14.82
C GLY A 99 4.20 5.41 -13.51
N VAL A 100 3.97 4.51 -12.54
CA VAL A 100 3.45 4.88 -11.21
C VAL A 100 4.46 5.69 -10.39
N PHE A 101 5.76 5.45 -10.58
CA PHE A 101 6.83 6.15 -9.86
C PHE A 101 7.08 7.57 -10.40
N ILE A 102 6.58 7.88 -11.60
CA ILE A 102 6.75 9.18 -12.23
C ILE A 102 5.53 10.05 -11.91
N PRO A 103 5.65 11.15 -11.13
CA PRO A 103 4.49 11.93 -10.66
C PRO A 103 3.55 12.39 -11.78
N THR A 104 4.11 12.80 -12.92
CA THR A 104 3.38 13.24 -14.11
C THR A 104 2.53 12.14 -14.74
N PHE A 105 2.98 10.88 -14.66
CA PHE A 105 2.29 9.73 -15.28
C PHE A 105 1.48 8.91 -14.29
N LYS A 106 1.70 9.04 -12.98
CA LYS A 106 1.09 8.21 -11.93
C LYS A 106 -0.40 7.95 -12.10
N LYS A 107 -1.22 8.99 -12.32
CA LYS A 107 -2.68 8.83 -12.51
C LYS A 107 -3.05 8.05 -13.77
N ARG A 108 -2.31 8.27 -14.87
CA ARG A 108 -2.51 7.56 -16.14
C ARG A 108 -2.02 6.12 -16.04
N ALA A 109 -0.89 5.89 -15.38
CA ALA A 109 -0.36 4.56 -15.10
C ALA A 109 -1.34 3.72 -14.27
N LEU A 110 -1.87 4.26 -13.16
CA LEU A 110 -2.89 3.56 -12.36
C LEU A 110 -4.19 3.29 -13.14
N LEU A 111 -4.60 4.21 -14.02
CA LEU A 111 -5.73 3.95 -14.92
C LEU A 111 -5.40 2.82 -15.91
N GLY A 112 -4.19 2.81 -16.47
CA GLY A 112 -3.72 1.74 -17.36
C GLY A 112 -3.69 0.39 -16.66
N ILE A 113 -3.19 0.31 -15.41
CA ILE A 113 -3.20 -0.93 -14.61
C ILE A 113 -4.63 -1.40 -14.40
N PHE A 114 -5.56 -0.50 -14.05
CA PHE A 114 -6.98 -0.83 -13.92
C PHE A 114 -7.54 -1.46 -15.22
N LEU A 115 -7.31 -0.81 -16.37
CA LEU A 115 -7.80 -1.31 -17.65
C LEU A 115 -7.16 -2.64 -18.04
N LEU A 116 -5.87 -2.82 -17.77
CA LEU A 116 -5.16 -4.07 -18.02
C LEU A 116 -5.74 -5.21 -17.18
N MET A 117 -5.99 -4.97 -15.90
CA MET A 117 -6.59 -5.98 -15.02
C MET A 117 -8.02 -6.34 -15.44
N VAL A 118 -8.79 -5.38 -15.96
CA VAL A 118 -10.10 -5.66 -16.56
C VAL A 118 -9.95 -6.52 -17.82
N ALA A 119 -8.94 -6.25 -18.66
CA ALA A 119 -8.67 -7.03 -19.87
C ALA A 119 -8.24 -8.48 -19.58
N PHE A 120 -7.58 -8.74 -18.44
CA PHE A 120 -7.21 -10.10 -18.03
C PHE A 120 -8.35 -10.89 -17.39
N LEU A 121 -9.40 -10.22 -16.88
CA LEU A 121 -10.51 -10.90 -16.21
C LEU A 121 -11.22 -11.95 -17.09
N PRO A 122 -11.56 -11.68 -18.38
CA PRO A 122 -12.14 -12.68 -19.26
C PRO A 122 -11.28 -13.95 -19.39
N ILE A 123 -9.95 -13.82 -19.41
CA ILE A 123 -9.03 -14.96 -19.52
C ILE A 123 -9.15 -15.86 -18.27
N HIS A 124 -9.18 -15.26 -17.08
CA HIS A 124 -9.31 -16.00 -15.82
C HIS A 124 -10.69 -16.63 -15.65
N ILE A 125 -11.76 -15.96 -16.09
CA ILE A 125 -13.11 -16.53 -16.10
C ILE A 125 -13.15 -17.73 -17.04
N TRP A 126 -12.67 -17.56 -18.28
CA TRP A 126 -12.62 -18.63 -19.27
C TRP A 126 -11.86 -19.85 -18.74
N ASP A 127 -10.70 -19.65 -18.12
CA ASP A 127 -9.91 -20.74 -17.56
C ASP A 127 -10.62 -21.48 -16.41
N ALA A 128 -11.30 -20.77 -15.52
CA ALA A 128 -12.05 -21.38 -14.42
C ALA A 128 -13.27 -22.18 -14.88
N LEU A 129 -13.83 -21.84 -16.04
CA LEU A 129 -14.97 -22.55 -16.63
C LEU A 129 -14.57 -23.89 -17.25
N LYS A 130 -13.31 -24.07 -17.69
CA LYS A 130 -12.82 -25.36 -18.19
C LYS A 130 -13.01 -26.48 -17.17
N GLU A 131 -13.23 -27.71 -17.63
CA GLU A 131 -13.26 -28.89 -16.75
C GLU A 131 -11.94 -29.03 -15.99
N ASN A 132 -10.82 -28.89 -16.73
CA ASN A 132 -9.46 -28.84 -16.20
C ASN A 132 -8.85 -27.45 -16.48
N PRO A 133 -8.78 -26.57 -15.46
CA PRO A 133 -8.11 -25.28 -15.59
C PRO A 133 -6.63 -25.43 -15.96
N ALA A 134 -6.07 -24.44 -16.66
CA ALA A 134 -4.69 -24.50 -17.12
C ALA A 134 -3.66 -24.47 -15.99
N ILE A 135 -4.01 -23.88 -14.85
CA ILE A 135 -3.13 -23.76 -13.69
C ILE A 135 -3.86 -24.14 -12.40
N GLY A 136 -3.39 -25.22 -11.77
CA GLY A 136 -3.89 -25.68 -10.47
C GLY A 136 -5.30 -26.28 -10.55
N THR A 137 -5.94 -26.40 -9.39
CA THR A 137 -7.30 -26.97 -9.29
C THR A 137 -8.38 -25.93 -9.61
N LYS A 138 -9.63 -26.39 -9.84
CA LYS A 138 -10.82 -25.52 -9.94
C LYS A 138 -10.91 -24.48 -8.82
N THR A 139 -10.62 -24.88 -7.58
CA THR A 139 -10.62 -23.96 -6.44
C THR A 139 -9.57 -22.86 -6.58
N VAL A 140 -8.36 -23.21 -7.03
CA VAL A 140 -7.28 -22.23 -7.28
C VAL A 140 -7.69 -21.26 -8.39
N ALA A 141 -8.31 -21.75 -9.46
CA ALA A 141 -8.82 -20.90 -10.54
C ALA A 141 -9.90 -19.90 -10.06
N LEU A 142 -10.81 -20.33 -9.19
CA LEU A 142 -11.81 -19.44 -8.59
C LEU A 142 -11.20 -18.39 -7.64
N VAL A 143 -10.22 -18.79 -6.82
CA VAL A 143 -9.47 -17.85 -5.95
C VAL A 143 -8.76 -16.80 -6.80
N ARG A 144 -8.19 -17.19 -7.94
CA ARG A 144 -7.53 -16.27 -8.88
C ARG A 144 -8.49 -15.20 -9.40
N ILE A 145 -9.75 -15.54 -9.69
CA ILE A 145 -10.78 -14.55 -10.06
C ILE A 145 -11.02 -13.58 -8.91
N GLY A 146 -11.14 -14.07 -7.68
CA GLY A 146 -11.26 -13.21 -6.50
C GLY A 146 -10.09 -12.24 -6.35
N ILE A 147 -8.86 -12.73 -6.50
CA ILE A 147 -7.64 -11.91 -6.51
C ILE A 147 -7.69 -10.90 -7.67
N GLN A 148 -8.13 -11.31 -8.86
CA GLN A 148 -8.24 -10.43 -10.03
C GLN A 148 -9.19 -9.26 -9.77
N LEU A 149 -10.35 -9.50 -9.13
CA LEU A 149 -11.28 -8.44 -8.77
C LEU A 149 -10.68 -7.43 -7.78
N VAL A 150 -9.87 -7.92 -6.83
CA VAL A 150 -9.10 -7.05 -5.93
C VAL A 150 -8.08 -6.23 -6.72
N LEU A 151 -7.32 -6.86 -7.63
CA LEU A 151 -6.33 -6.18 -8.48
C LEU A 151 -6.96 -5.18 -9.45
N ILE A 152 -8.23 -5.34 -9.83
CA ILE A 152 -9.00 -4.31 -10.54
C ILE A 152 -9.33 -3.14 -9.61
N TYR A 153 -9.85 -3.42 -8.41
CA TYR A 153 -10.31 -2.36 -7.49
C TYR A 153 -9.18 -1.46 -6.98
N LEU A 154 -8.04 -2.03 -6.58
CA LEU A 154 -6.95 -1.29 -5.94
C LEU A 154 -6.37 -0.13 -6.77
N PRO A 155 -6.00 -0.28 -8.06
CA PRO A 155 -5.49 0.84 -8.86
C PRO A 155 -6.56 1.92 -9.10
N TRP A 156 -7.82 1.54 -9.26
CA TRP A 156 -8.93 2.49 -9.36
C TRP A 156 -9.08 3.33 -8.08
N PHE A 157 -8.99 2.69 -6.93
CA PHE A 157 -9.03 3.35 -5.62
C PHE A 157 -7.81 4.24 -5.38
N ALA A 158 -6.60 3.76 -5.71
CA ALA A 158 -5.34 4.47 -5.55
C ALA A 158 -5.23 5.71 -6.46
N ARG A 159 -5.91 5.70 -7.62
CA ARG A 159 -5.92 6.81 -8.60
C ARG A 159 -6.72 8.03 -8.13
N LYS A 160 -7.79 7.81 -7.36
CA LYS A 160 -8.67 8.89 -6.90
C LYS A 160 -7.92 9.67 -5.83
N ASP A 161 -7.44 10.86 -6.16
CA ASP A 161 -6.97 11.84 -5.17
C ASP A 161 -8.15 12.66 -4.66
#